data_AF-A0A151MNH4-F1
#
_entry.id   AF-A0A151MNH4-F1
#
_cell.length_a   1.000
_cell.length_b   1.000
_cell.length_c   1.000
_cell.angle_alpha   90.00
_cell.angle_beta   90.00
_cell.angle_gamma   90.00
#
_symmetry.space_group_name_H-M   'P 1'
#
loop_
_entity.id
_entity.type
_entity.pdbx_description
1 polymer ?
#
loop_
_entity_poly.entity_id
_entity_poly.type
_entity_poly.pdbx_seq_one_letter_code
_entity_poly.pdbx_strand_id
1 'polypeptide(L)'
;MFAIIYKRIAQLKSNHSDDILDGPRKALSYFWDLYGKIWHGYELHGLENIPEGPCLIIFYHGAISIDHLIFVARYFILTHRMCVSVIDRFFVKLPGLKSLLETFSATSGTKEECLNALKNGQVVAVSPGGAREAYFSDETYKLIWGNRKGFAQLAIDAKVPIIPMYTENIREAYMMPKERRLIRWLYETSRLPIISPHGGFPVKLCAHVGEPIPYDPNITAEELAEKEAGEGYELHGLENIPEGPALLILYHGAVSIDHIIFVARFFILTHRMCVSVAHRYFFKIPGLQSILEVFSVIPGTKEECLDALKKGQVVAIAPGGAREALFSDDTYKLIWVHHKGFAQLAIDAKVPIIPMYTENVREAYRMPKERKLTRWLYETLGLSVTAPCGGLPVKLRTHIGEPIPYDPNTTAEELAEKTKTALQNLIQSHQQIPGSIWKALLARFDKPQKDD
;
A
#
# COMPACT_ATOMS: atom_id res chain seq x y z
N MET A 1 -38.26 -4.52 14.90
CA MET A 1 -39.60 -4.89 15.42
C MET A 1 -39.67 -6.36 15.84
N PHE A 2 -39.37 -7.33 14.96
CA PHE A 2 -39.35 -8.77 15.30
C PHE A 2 -38.44 -9.12 16.50
N ALA A 3 -37.18 -8.64 16.51
CA ALA A 3 -36.25 -8.88 17.62
C ALA A 3 -36.74 -8.31 18.98
N ILE A 4 -37.42 -7.16 18.96
CA ILE A 4 -37.95 -6.51 20.16
C ILE A 4 -39.16 -7.30 20.70
N ILE A 5 -40.04 -7.73 19.79
CA ILE A 5 -41.21 -8.55 20.13
C ILE A 5 -40.76 -9.91 20.68
N TYR A 6 -39.78 -10.56 20.03
CA TYR A 6 -39.22 -11.82 20.50
C TYR A 6 -38.53 -11.67 21.86
N LYS A 7 -37.71 -10.63 22.07
CA LYS A 7 -37.03 -10.37 23.36
C LYS A 7 -38.05 -10.21 24.50
N ARG A 8 -39.16 -9.50 24.26
CA ARG A 8 -40.27 -9.39 25.22
C ARG A 8 -40.98 -10.72 25.46
N ILE A 9 -41.23 -11.51 24.42
CA ILE A 9 -41.88 -12.83 24.55
C ILE A 9 -40.96 -13.85 25.25
N ALA A 10 -39.65 -13.80 25.00
CA ALA A 10 -38.65 -14.66 25.64
C ALA A 10 -38.45 -14.31 27.12
N GLN A 11 -38.41 -13.01 27.45
CA GLN A 11 -38.38 -12.52 28.84
C GLN A 11 -39.62 -12.95 29.65
N LEU A 12 -40.78 -13.11 28.98
CA LEU A 12 -42.00 -13.62 29.60
C LEU A 12 -42.01 -15.16 29.74
N LYS A 13 -41.08 -15.88 29.09
CA LYS A 13 -41.06 -17.36 29.03
C LYS A 13 -39.88 -18.03 29.74
N SER A 14 -38.77 -17.36 30.05
CA SER A 14 -37.57 -18.04 30.57
C SER A 14 -37.54 -18.16 32.09
N ASN A 15 -37.72 -19.40 32.58
CA ASN A 15 -37.30 -19.87 33.90
C ASN A 15 -36.03 -20.75 33.81
N HIS A 16 -35.22 -20.64 32.76
CA HIS A 16 -33.97 -21.39 32.55
C HIS A 16 -32.86 -20.52 31.97
N SER A 17 -31.62 -20.90 32.30
CA SER A 17 -30.34 -20.21 32.16
C SER A 17 -29.77 -20.11 30.72
N ASP A 18 -30.63 -20.05 29.70
CA ASP A 18 -30.18 -19.93 28.29
C ASP A 18 -29.95 -18.46 27.91
N ASP A 19 -28.95 -18.19 27.06
CA ASP A 19 -28.70 -16.84 26.53
C ASP A 19 -29.94 -16.37 25.75
N ILE A 20 -30.65 -15.39 26.32
CA ILE A 20 -31.89 -14.80 25.80
C ILE A 20 -31.74 -14.30 24.35
N LEU A 21 -30.51 -14.03 23.88
CA LEU A 21 -30.22 -13.56 22.54
C LEU A 21 -29.91 -14.68 21.53
N ASP A 22 -29.73 -15.93 21.94
CA ASP A 22 -29.37 -17.03 21.02
C ASP A 22 -30.43 -17.30 19.95
N GLY A 23 -31.71 -17.39 20.34
CA GLY A 23 -32.84 -17.57 19.41
C GLY A 23 -32.93 -16.46 18.35
N PRO A 24 -32.97 -15.17 18.74
CA PRO A 24 -32.91 -14.04 17.82
C PRO A 24 -31.69 -14.03 16.91
N ARG A 25 -30.50 -14.38 17.44
CA ARG A 25 -29.25 -14.46 16.66
C ARG A 25 -29.35 -15.49 15.56
N LYS A 26 -29.79 -16.71 15.88
CA LYS A 26 -29.97 -17.78 14.90
C LYS A 26 -30.96 -17.36 13.82
N ALA A 27 -32.14 -16.86 14.20
CA ALA A 27 -33.16 -16.45 13.25
C ALA A 27 -32.67 -15.35 12.29
N LEU A 28 -32.01 -14.31 12.83
CA LEU A 28 -31.47 -13.23 12.01
C LEU A 28 -30.28 -13.66 11.15
N SER A 29 -29.42 -14.56 11.65
CA SER A 29 -28.30 -15.07 10.89
C SER A 29 -28.77 -15.90 9.69
N TYR A 30 -29.75 -16.79 9.89
CA TYR A 30 -30.36 -17.54 8.78
C TYR A 30 -31.05 -16.62 7.77
N PHE A 31 -31.72 -15.56 8.24
CA PHE A 31 -32.32 -14.57 7.34
C PHE A 31 -31.27 -13.90 6.45
N TRP A 32 -30.16 -13.42 7.02
CA TRP A 32 -29.12 -12.74 6.25
C TRP A 32 -28.31 -13.68 5.35
N ASP A 33 -28.02 -14.91 5.80
CA ASP A 33 -27.38 -15.92 4.96
C ASP A 33 -28.28 -16.31 3.77
N LEU A 34 -29.59 -16.46 4.00
CA LEU A 34 -30.55 -16.72 2.93
C LEU A 34 -30.69 -15.53 1.97
N TYR A 35 -30.77 -14.31 2.50
CA TYR A 35 -30.79 -13.08 1.70
C TYR A 35 -29.53 -12.99 0.83
N GLY A 36 -28.35 -13.19 1.41
CA GLY A 36 -27.08 -13.20 0.67
C GLY A 36 -27.06 -14.25 -0.42
N LYS A 37 -27.49 -15.49 -0.13
CA LYS A 37 -27.56 -16.58 -1.11
C LYS A 37 -28.52 -16.28 -2.27
N ILE A 38 -29.74 -15.81 -1.97
CA ILE A 38 -30.78 -15.62 -2.98
C ILE A 38 -30.55 -14.34 -3.79
N TRP A 39 -30.30 -13.23 -3.12
CA TRP A 39 -30.22 -11.92 -3.77
C TRP A 39 -28.85 -11.66 -4.41
N HIS A 40 -27.79 -12.12 -3.73
CA HIS A 40 -26.41 -11.82 -4.10
C HIS A 40 -25.59 -13.06 -4.47
N GLY A 41 -26.17 -14.26 -4.55
CA GLY A 41 -25.39 -15.47 -4.82
C GLY A 41 -24.15 -15.61 -3.91
N TYR A 42 -24.29 -15.23 -2.63
CA TYR A 42 -23.15 -14.96 -1.76
C TYR A 42 -22.28 -16.20 -1.51
N GLU A 43 -20.98 -16.05 -1.75
CA GLU A 43 -19.96 -17.06 -1.50
C GLU A 43 -18.95 -16.57 -0.46
N LEU A 44 -18.43 -17.50 0.34
CA LEU A 44 -17.41 -17.23 1.35
C LEU A 44 -16.25 -18.20 1.14
N HIS A 45 -15.07 -17.64 0.90
CA HIS A 45 -13.82 -18.36 0.65
C HIS A 45 -12.79 -18.01 1.73
N GLY A 46 -11.95 -18.98 2.13
CA GLY A 46 -10.87 -18.77 3.09
C GLY A 46 -11.30 -18.74 4.56
N LEU A 47 -12.47 -19.29 4.91
CA LEU A 47 -12.94 -19.34 6.31
C LEU A 47 -11.94 -20.07 7.22
N GLU A 48 -11.22 -21.04 6.68
CA GLU A 48 -10.14 -21.80 7.30
C GLU A 48 -8.96 -20.94 7.77
N ASN A 49 -8.80 -19.73 7.23
CA ASN A 49 -7.76 -18.79 7.64
C ASN A 49 -8.07 -18.12 8.98
N ILE A 50 -9.30 -18.23 9.47
CA ILE A 50 -9.69 -17.73 10.80
C ILE A 50 -9.28 -18.75 11.86
N PRO A 51 -8.35 -18.41 12.78
CA PRO A 51 -7.90 -19.33 13.81
C PRO A 51 -9.02 -19.63 14.80
N GLU A 52 -8.90 -20.75 15.52
CA GLU A 52 -9.80 -21.08 16.63
C GLU A 52 -9.74 -20.05 17.77
N GLY A 53 -8.61 -19.36 17.92
CA GLY A 53 -8.38 -18.30 18.89
C GLY A 53 -8.87 -16.90 18.45
N PRO A 54 -8.56 -15.85 19.24
CA PRO A 54 -8.93 -14.48 18.89
C PRO A 54 -8.14 -13.98 17.69
N CYS A 55 -8.78 -13.18 16.85
CA CYS A 55 -8.15 -12.50 15.73
C CYS A 55 -8.83 -11.16 15.42
N LEU A 56 -8.11 -10.28 14.74
CA LEU A 56 -8.63 -9.01 14.26
C LEU A 56 -8.86 -9.10 12.75
N ILE A 57 -10.13 -9.16 12.34
CA ILE A 57 -10.51 -9.08 10.93
C ILE A 57 -10.50 -7.62 10.49
N ILE A 58 -9.75 -7.33 9.44
CA ILE A 58 -9.73 -6.02 8.80
C ILE A 58 -10.45 -6.15 7.48
N PHE A 59 -11.56 -5.43 7.32
CA PHE A 59 -12.36 -5.54 6.11
C PHE A 59 -12.52 -4.22 5.35
N TYR A 60 -12.56 -4.36 4.03
CA TYR A 60 -12.88 -3.26 3.12
C TYR A 60 -14.30 -2.74 3.38
N HIS A 61 -14.46 -1.44 3.61
CA HIS A 61 -15.81 -0.87 3.74
C HIS A 61 -16.43 -0.67 2.36
N GLY A 62 -17.50 -1.40 2.02
CA GLY A 62 -18.38 -1.07 0.89
C GLY A 62 -19.15 0.25 1.10
N ALA A 63 -19.90 0.74 0.12
CA ALA A 63 -20.74 1.93 0.33
C ALA A 63 -21.81 1.69 1.42
N ILE A 64 -22.32 0.45 1.47
CA ILE A 64 -23.03 -0.14 2.60
C ILE A 64 -22.33 -1.47 2.91
N SER A 65 -22.00 -1.73 4.17
CA SER A 65 -21.36 -2.99 4.59
C SER A 65 -22.35 -4.15 4.76
N ILE A 66 -23.20 -4.38 3.75
CA ILE A 66 -24.16 -5.49 3.78
C ILE A 66 -23.45 -6.84 3.67
N ASP A 67 -22.34 -6.85 2.93
CA ASP A 67 -21.43 -7.99 2.78
C ASP A 67 -20.89 -8.43 4.14
N HIS A 68 -20.43 -7.49 4.97
CA HIS A 68 -19.96 -7.79 6.32
C HIS A 68 -21.06 -8.37 7.21
N LEU A 69 -22.31 -7.90 7.06
CA LEU A 69 -23.44 -8.44 7.81
C LEU A 69 -23.77 -9.88 7.41
N ILE A 70 -23.72 -10.18 6.10
CA ILE A 70 -23.88 -11.54 5.58
C ILE A 70 -22.71 -12.42 6.04
N PHE A 71 -21.49 -11.90 6.04
CA PHE A 71 -20.31 -12.58 6.58
C PHE A 71 -20.48 -12.95 8.05
N VAL A 72 -20.83 -12.00 8.93
CA VAL A 72 -21.02 -12.25 10.37
C VAL A 72 -22.10 -13.30 10.61
N ALA A 73 -23.21 -13.21 9.88
CA ALA A 73 -24.30 -14.18 9.94
C ALA A 73 -23.83 -15.60 9.55
N ARG A 74 -23.13 -15.72 8.41
CA ARG A 74 -22.62 -17.00 7.92
C ARG A 74 -21.52 -17.56 8.82
N TYR A 75 -20.62 -16.72 9.30
CA TYR A 75 -19.58 -17.07 10.27
C TYR A 75 -20.19 -17.66 11.54
N PHE A 76 -21.22 -17.03 12.10
CA PHE A 76 -21.93 -17.55 13.27
C PHE A 76 -22.62 -18.90 12.99
N ILE A 77 -23.25 -19.06 11.83
CA ILE A 77 -23.88 -20.35 11.44
C ILE A 77 -22.85 -21.47 11.35
N LEU A 78 -21.67 -21.21 10.78
CA LEU A 78 -20.66 -22.23 10.50
C LEU A 78 -19.78 -22.55 11.71
N THR A 79 -19.51 -21.58 12.58
CA THR A 79 -18.55 -21.72 13.67
C THR A 79 -19.18 -21.67 15.07
N HIS A 80 -20.42 -21.19 15.17
CA HIS A 80 -21.09 -20.84 16.44
C HIS A 80 -20.33 -19.82 17.30
N ARG A 81 -19.37 -19.10 16.71
CA ARG A 81 -18.60 -18.03 17.37
C ARG A 81 -19.17 -16.67 16.98
N MET A 82 -19.11 -15.73 17.92
CA MET A 82 -19.50 -14.34 17.67
C MET A 82 -18.33 -13.55 17.08
N CYS A 83 -18.64 -12.71 16.10
CA CYS A 83 -17.73 -11.71 15.56
C CYS A 83 -18.19 -10.32 16.01
N VAL A 84 -17.38 -9.67 16.86
CA VAL A 84 -17.66 -8.34 17.39
C VAL A 84 -17.36 -7.31 16.31
N SER A 85 -18.39 -6.66 15.78
CA SER A 85 -18.25 -5.73 14.66
C SER A 85 -18.20 -4.29 15.13
N VAL A 86 -17.17 -3.55 14.74
CA VAL A 86 -17.07 -2.12 15.08
C VAL A 86 -17.83 -1.28 14.05
N ILE A 87 -18.83 -0.53 14.54
CA ILE A 87 -19.70 0.33 13.73
C ILE A 87 -19.55 1.79 14.10
N ASP A 88 -20.01 2.69 13.22
CA ASP A 88 -20.00 4.12 13.49
C ASP A 88 -20.93 4.48 14.67
N ARG A 89 -20.47 5.38 15.55
CA ARG A 89 -21.22 5.87 16.74
C ARG A 89 -22.59 6.45 16.38
N PHE A 90 -22.78 6.93 15.16
CA PHE A 90 -24.07 7.41 14.65
C PHE A 90 -25.17 6.35 14.79
N PHE A 91 -24.90 5.09 14.44
CA PHE A 91 -25.90 4.02 14.48
C PHE A 91 -26.36 3.67 15.90
N VAL A 92 -25.49 3.84 16.90
CA VAL A 92 -25.86 3.62 18.32
C VAL A 92 -26.81 4.71 18.83
N LYS A 93 -26.75 5.92 18.26
CA LYS A 93 -27.65 7.03 18.63
C LYS A 93 -29.04 6.90 18.02
N LEU A 94 -29.24 6.01 17.02
CA LEU A 94 -30.53 5.84 16.38
C LEU A 94 -31.51 5.05 17.28
N PRO A 95 -32.68 5.61 17.61
CA PRO A 95 -33.64 4.94 18.47
C PRO A 95 -34.17 3.66 17.81
N GLY A 96 -34.24 2.58 18.59
CA GLY A 96 -34.76 1.28 18.14
C GLY A 96 -33.73 0.32 17.54
N LEU A 97 -32.49 0.77 17.28
CA LEU A 97 -31.44 -0.08 16.69
C LEU A 97 -30.62 -0.86 17.74
N LYS A 98 -30.61 -0.41 19.00
CA LYS A 98 -29.82 -1.00 20.10
C LYS A 98 -29.97 -2.53 20.21
N SER A 99 -31.22 -3.03 20.21
CA SER A 99 -31.47 -4.48 20.33
C SER A 99 -30.95 -5.27 19.13
N LEU A 100 -30.92 -4.69 17.93
CA LEU A 100 -30.39 -5.33 16.74
C LEU A 100 -28.86 -5.39 16.79
N LEU A 101 -28.24 -4.30 17.21
CA LEU A 101 -26.78 -4.19 17.38
C LEU A 101 -26.27 -5.17 18.45
N GLU A 102 -26.95 -5.26 19.61
CA GLU A 102 -26.66 -6.25 20.65
C GLU A 102 -26.75 -7.69 20.13
N THR A 103 -27.68 -7.97 19.21
CA THR A 103 -27.87 -9.31 18.66
C THR A 103 -26.67 -9.71 17.80
N PHE A 104 -26.18 -8.82 16.94
CA PHE A 104 -24.99 -9.07 16.10
C PHE A 104 -23.64 -8.81 16.78
N SER A 105 -23.62 -8.56 18.09
CA SER A 105 -22.40 -8.11 18.80
C SER A 105 -21.74 -6.89 18.12
N ALA A 106 -22.56 -5.98 17.58
CA ALA A 106 -22.07 -4.75 16.98
C ALA A 106 -21.89 -3.69 18.08
N THR A 107 -20.68 -3.14 18.15
CA THR A 107 -20.30 -2.11 19.13
C THR A 107 -19.81 -0.85 18.41
N SER A 108 -20.00 0.33 19.00
CA SER A 108 -19.35 1.56 18.52
C SER A 108 -17.87 1.67 18.94
N GLY A 109 -17.26 0.50 19.18
CA GLY A 109 -16.30 0.23 20.24
C GLY A 109 -15.21 1.28 20.45
N THR A 110 -14.96 1.60 21.71
CA THR A 110 -13.68 2.17 22.13
C THR A 110 -12.57 1.13 21.91
N LYS A 111 -11.33 1.59 21.76
CA LYS A 111 -10.17 0.69 21.64
C LYS A 111 -10.10 -0.33 22.78
N GLU A 112 -10.51 0.08 23.99
CA GLU A 112 -10.52 -0.75 25.19
C GLU A 112 -11.56 -1.88 25.12
N GLU A 113 -12.78 -1.60 24.65
CA GLU A 113 -13.81 -2.63 24.46
C GLU A 113 -13.38 -3.68 23.43
N CYS A 114 -12.76 -3.25 22.33
CA CYS A 114 -12.22 -4.16 21.32
C CYS A 114 -11.05 -4.99 21.89
N LEU A 115 -10.17 -4.37 22.68
CA LEU A 115 -9.05 -5.06 23.32
C LEU A 115 -9.54 -6.12 24.31
N ASN A 116 -10.57 -5.80 25.10
CA ASN A 116 -11.18 -6.74 26.04
C ASN A 116 -11.86 -7.91 25.30
N ALA A 117 -12.56 -7.65 24.20
CA ALA A 117 -13.16 -8.69 23.37
C ALA A 117 -12.10 -9.66 22.82
N LEU A 118 -10.99 -9.14 22.28
CA LEU A 118 -9.87 -9.94 21.79
C LEU A 118 -9.22 -10.76 22.92
N LYS A 119 -8.97 -10.14 24.09
CA LYS A 119 -8.43 -10.84 25.26
C LYS A 119 -9.34 -11.95 25.79
N ASN A 120 -10.65 -11.81 25.60
CA ASN A 120 -11.63 -12.83 25.95
C ASN A 120 -11.78 -13.93 24.87
N GLY A 121 -10.89 -13.98 23.88
CA GLY A 121 -10.89 -15.02 22.84
C GLY A 121 -11.87 -14.78 21.69
N GLN A 122 -12.48 -13.60 21.61
CA GLN A 122 -13.45 -13.27 20.56
C GLN A 122 -12.76 -12.79 19.28
N VAL A 123 -13.45 -12.94 18.16
CA VAL A 123 -13.06 -12.32 16.89
C VAL A 123 -13.62 -10.90 16.85
N VAL A 124 -12.78 -9.93 16.46
CA VAL A 124 -13.21 -8.53 16.27
C VAL A 124 -13.04 -8.17 14.81
N ALA A 125 -14.04 -7.54 14.20
CA ALA A 125 -13.98 -7.04 12.84
C ALA A 125 -14.03 -5.51 12.81
N VAL A 126 -13.08 -4.90 12.11
CA VAL A 126 -12.93 -3.44 11.98
C VAL A 126 -12.72 -3.09 10.52
N SER A 127 -13.34 -1.99 10.09
CA SER A 127 -12.95 -1.32 8.86
C SER A 127 -12.15 -0.04 9.17
N PRO A 128 -10.82 -0.01 8.92
CA PRO A 128 -9.98 1.15 9.23
C PRO A 128 -10.42 2.42 8.51
N GLY A 129 -10.83 2.28 7.24
CA GLY A 129 -11.34 3.36 6.42
C GLY A 129 -12.68 3.92 6.92
N GLY A 130 -13.50 3.08 7.56
CA GLY A 130 -14.78 3.43 8.16
C GLY A 130 -15.68 4.22 7.21
N ALA A 131 -16.45 5.18 7.74
CA ALA A 131 -17.36 6.01 6.95
C ALA A 131 -16.65 6.82 5.84
N ARG A 132 -15.36 7.16 5.99
CA ARG A 132 -14.62 7.88 4.93
C ARG A 132 -14.43 6.98 3.70
N GLU A 133 -14.02 5.74 3.92
CA GLU A 133 -13.88 4.75 2.84
C GLU A 133 -15.25 4.39 2.26
N ALA A 134 -16.28 4.20 3.08
CA ALA A 134 -17.65 3.98 2.63
C ALA A 134 -18.10 5.03 1.59
N TYR A 135 -17.91 6.32 1.91
CA TYR A 135 -18.37 7.43 1.08
C TYR A 135 -17.46 7.80 -0.09
N PHE A 136 -16.16 7.58 0.03
CA PHE A 136 -15.19 8.17 -0.90
C PHE A 136 -14.37 7.19 -1.74
N SER A 137 -14.45 5.88 -1.50
CA SER A 137 -13.90 4.90 -2.45
C SER A 137 -14.91 4.57 -3.55
N ASP A 138 -14.43 3.79 -4.51
CA ASP A 138 -15.06 3.52 -5.80
C ASP A 138 -14.73 2.08 -6.25
N GLU A 139 -15.13 1.74 -7.49
CA GLU A 139 -14.88 0.45 -8.14
C GLU A 139 -13.40 0.07 -8.29
N THR A 140 -12.46 0.96 -7.95
CA THR A 140 -11.02 0.63 -7.95
C THR A 140 -10.57 -0.07 -6.67
N TYR A 141 -11.46 -0.20 -5.66
CA TYR A 141 -11.19 -0.82 -4.36
C TYR A 141 -9.99 -0.22 -3.61
N LYS A 142 -9.57 1.01 -3.96
CA LYS A 142 -8.50 1.70 -3.23
C LYS A 142 -8.89 1.95 -1.77
N LEU A 143 -8.00 1.55 -0.88
CA LEU A 143 -8.13 1.74 0.56
C LEU A 143 -7.97 3.22 0.93
N ILE A 144 -8.86 3.74 1.78
CA ILE A 144 -8.88 5.15 2.20
C ILE A 144 -8.79 5.24 3.72
N TRP A 145 -7.69 4.73 4.27
CA TRP A 145 -7.45 4.71 5.72
C TRP A 145 -6.92 6.05 6.24
N GLY A 146 -6.16 6.79 5.41
CA GLY A 146 -5.46 8.00 5.84
C GLY A 146 -4.47 7.69 6.95
N ASN A 147 -4.44 8.51 8.00
CA ASN A 147 -3.52 8.32 9.15
C ASN A 147 -4.08 7.38 10.24
N ARG A 148 -5.12 6.59 9.93
CA ARG A 148 -5.78 5.74 10.92
C ARG A 148 -5.01 4.42 11.12
N LYS A 149 -4.14 4.41 12.12
CA LYS A 149 -3.31 3.26 12.51
C LYS A 149 -3.79 2.53 13.77
N GLY A 150 -4.97 2.91 14.29
CA GLY A 150 -5.49 2.40 15.56
C GLY A 150 -5.79 0.89 15.58
N PHE A 151 -6.13 0.31 14.42
CA PHE A 151 -6.34 -1.14 14.30
C PHE A 151 -5.03 -1.93 14.48
N ALA A 152 -3.90 -1.40 13.97
CA ALA A 152 -2.60 -2.05 14.06
C ALA A 152 -2.12 -2.04 15.52
N GLN A 153 -2.26 -0.90 16.21
CA GLN A 153 -1.98 -0.84 17.64
C GLN A 153 -2.90 -1.78 18.44
N LEU A 154 -4.17 -1.91 18.08
CA LEU A 154 -5.09 -2.85 18.74
C LEU A 154 -4.62 -4.30 18.57
N ALA A 155 -4.19 -4.70 17.38
CA ALA A 155 -3.65 -6.04 17.14
C ALA A 155 -2.37 -6.30 17.95
N ILE A 156 -1.46 -5.33 18.02
CA ILE A 156 -0.22 -5.40 18.81
C ILE A 156 -0.54 -5.52 20.31
N ASP A 157 -1.42 -4.67 20.83
CA ASP A 157 -1.80 -4.66 22.25
C ASP A 157 -2.49 -5.98 22.66
N ALA A 158 -3.27 -6.56 21.75
CA ALA A 158 -3.97 -7.82 21.95
C ALA A 158 -3.10 -9.06 21.66
N LYS A 159 -1.97 -8.89 20.95
CA LYS A 159 -1.10 -9.98 20.46
C LYS A 159 -1.84 -11.02 19.61
N VAL A 160 -2.67 -10.53 18.69
CA VAL A 160 -3.51 -11.37 17.83
C VAL A 160 -3.14 -11.20 16.35
N PRO A 161 -3.35 -12.24 15.51
CA PRO A 161 -3.17 -12.10 14.07
C PRO A 161 -4.22 -11.16 13.47
N ILE A 162 -3.81 -10.47 12.41
CA ILE A 162 -4.69 -9.69 11.55
C ILE A 162 -5.14 -10.57 10.38
N ILE A 163 -6.42 -10.49 10.00
CA ILE A 163 -6.96 -11.23 8.86
C ILE A 163 -7.59 -10.24 7.89
N PRO A 164 -7.00 -10.01 6.72
CA PRO A 164 -7.59 -9.14 5.72
C PRO A 164 -8.81 -9.82 5.09
N MET A 165 -9.86 -9.04 4.84
CA MET A 165 -11.08 -9.50 4.19
C MET A 165 -11.59 -8.45 3.19
N TYR A 166 -12.04 -8.89 2.02
CA TYR A 166 -12.80 -8.03 1.12
C TYR A 166 -13.89 -8.83 0.42
N THR A 167 -14.86 -8.11 -0.14
CA THR A 167 -15.96 -8.72 -0.89
C THR A 167 -15.98 -8.17 -2.31
N GLU A 168 -15.89 -9.06 -3.29
CA GLU A 168 -16.05 -8.72 -4.70
C GLU A 168 -17.45 -8.16 -4.98
N ASN A 169 -17.52 -7.23 -5.93
CA ASN A 169 -18.75 -6.61 -6.41
C ASN A 169 -19.55 -5.79 -5.38
N ILE A 170 -19.02 -5.52 -4.17
CA ILE A 170 -19.74 -4.72 -3.17
C ILE A 170 -19.93 -3.26 -3.63
N ARG A 171 -19.02 -2.73 -4.45
CA ARG A 171 -19.11 -1.38 -5.02
C ARG A 171 -20.07 -1.30 -6.21
N GLU A 172 -20.26 -2.42 -6.89
CA GLU A 172 -21.22 -2.62 -7.97
C GLU A 172 -22.62 -2.85 -7.39
N ALA A 173 -22.72 -3.53 -6.25
CA ALA A 173 -23.96 -3.71 -5.51
C ALA A 173 -24.49 -2.39 -4.95
N TYR A 174 -23.59 -1.58 -4.37
CA TYR A 174 -23.92 -0.29 -3.76
C TYR A 174 -22.93 0.79 -4.19
N MET A 175 -23.44 1.76 -4.93
CA MET A 175 -22.66 2.83 -5.53
C MET A 175 -22.87 4.15 -4.80
N MET A 176 -21.84 4.99 -4.83
CA MET A 176 -21.88 6.37 -4.34
C MET A 176 -21.90 7.36 -5.52
N PRO A 177 -22.65 8.47 -5.46
CA PRO A 177 -22.67 9.50 -6.52
C PRO A 177 -21.27 10.01 -6.89
N LYS A 178 -21.04 10.40 -8.15
CA LYS A 178 -19.69 10.71 -8.69
C LYS A 178 -19.13 12.07 -8.26
N GLU A 179 -19.94 13.09 -8.00
CA GLU A 179 -19.48 14.46 -7.68
C GLU A 179 -19.29 14.68 -6.18
N ARG A 180 -18.04 14.95 -5.74
CA ARG A 180 -17.70 14.85 -4.31
C ARG A 180 -16.92 16.02 -3.71
N ARG A 181 -16.65 17.14 -4.40
CA ARG A 181 -15.78 18.17 -3.81
C ARG A 181 -16.45 18.93 -2.64
N LEU A 182 -17.65 19.46 -2.87
CA LEU A 182 -18.43 20.15 -1.82
C LEU A 182 -18.87 19.18 -0.72
N ILE A 183 -19.28 17.96 -1.10
CA ILE A 183 -19.78 16.99 -0.12
C ILE A 183 -18.65 16.38 0.71
N ARG A 184 -17.46 16.16 0.12
CA ARG A 184 -16.26 15.78 0.88
C ARG A 184 -15.88 16.87 1.86
N TRP A 185 -15.89 18.13 1.45
CA TRP A 185 -15.65 19.26 2.36
C TRP A 185 -16.68 19.30 3.50
N LEU A 186 -17.97 19.16 3.20
CA LEU A 186 -19.04 19.12 4.21
C LEU A 186 -18.87 17.94 5.18
N TYR A 187 -18.57 16.74 4.68
CA TYR A 187 -18.34 15.56 5.52
C TYR A 187 -17.06 15.69 6.36
N GLU A 188 -15.95 16.18 5.79
CA GLU A 188 -14.70 16.36 6.54
C GLU A 188 -14.86 17.42 7.65
N THR A 189 -15.73 18.40 7.45
CA THR A 189 -16.06 19.45 8.43
C THR A 189 -17.06 18.99 9.49
N SER A 190 -18.17 18.35 9.09
CA SER A 190 -19.31 18.04 9.98
C SER A 190 -19.34 16.61 10.51
N ARG A 191 -18.64 15.68 9.83
CA ARG A 191 -18.71 14.22 10.05
C ARG A 191 -20.11 13.64 9.96
N LEU A 192 -21.06 14.36 9.36
CA LEU A 192 -22.44 13.90 9.19
C LEU A 192 -22.58 13.02 7.93
N PRO A 193 -23.33 11.91 8.02
CA PRO A 193 -23.63 11.05 6.88
C PRO A 193 -24.69 11.69 5.97
N ILE A 194 -24.27 12.63 5.11
CA ILE A 194 -25.19 13.46 4.30
C ILE A 194 -25.58 12.78 2.98
N ILE A 195 -24.85 11.75 2.55
CA ILE A 195 -25.13 11.05 1.29
C ILE A 195 -25.66 9.65 1.57
N SER A 196 -26.79 9.32 0.95
CA SER A 196 -27.24 7.94 0.84
C SER A 196 -26.60 7.29 -0.39
N PRO A 197 -25.97 6.11 -0.26
CA PRO A 197 -25.68 5.27 -1.41
C PRO A 197 -26.97 4.89 -2.14
N HIS A 198 -26.83 4.63 -3.43
CA HIS A 198 -27.87 4.04 -4.28
C HIS A 198 -27.40 2.68 -4.79
N GLY A 199 -28.32 1.76 -5.03
CA GLY A 199 -27.99 0.39 -5.43
C GLY A 199 -28.91 -0.63 -4.76
N GLY A 200 -28.32 -1.74 -4.30
CA GLY A 200 -29.03 -2.96 -3.96
C GLY A 200 -29.16 -3.90 -5.16
N PHE A 201 -28.27 -3.78 -6.15
CA PHE A 201 -28.31 -4.61 -7.35
C PHE A 201 -28.01 -6.08 -7.01
N PRO A 202 -28.70 -7.05 -7.64
CA PRO A 202 -28.51 -8.47 -7.38
C PRO A 202 -27.25 -8.99 -8.10
N VAL A 203 -26.10 -8.47 -7.69
CA VAL A 203 -24.77 -8.88 -8.19
C VAL A 203 -24.18 -9.93 -7.27
N LYS A 204 -23.35 -10.81 -7.83
CA LYS A 204 -22.68 -11.87 -7.08
C LYS A 204 -21.70 -11.28 -6.08
N LEU A 205 -21.84 -11.56 -4.79
CA LEU A 205 -20.89 -11.14 -3.76
C LEU A 205 -20.00 -12.33 -3.34
N CYS A 206 -18.70 -12.22 -3.57
CA CYS A 206 -17.72 -13.24 -3.15
C CYS A 206 -16.85 -12.63 -2.04
N ALA A 207 -17.00 -13.11 -0.80
CA ALA A 207 -16.17 -12.69 0.31
C ALA A 207 -14.90 -13.56 0.38
N HIS A 208 -13.75 -12.91 0.42
CA HIS A 208 -12.44 -13.54 0.49
C HIS A 208 -11.81 -13.20 1.83
N VAL A 209 -11.59 -14.22 2.64
CA VAL A 209 -10.82 -14.13 3.88
C VAL A 209 -9.38 -14.52 3.56
N GLY A 210 -8.47 -13.56 3.63
CA GLY A 210 -7.06 -13.74 3.28
C GLY A 210 -6.28 -14.52 4.34
N GLU A 211 -5.02 -14.81 4.03
CA GLU A 211 -4.10 -15.48 4.94
C GLU A 211 -3.88 -14.65 6.22
N PRO A 212 -3.75 -15.29 7.38
CA PRO A 212 -3.51 -14.58 8.63
C PRO A 212 -2.12 -13.96 8.62
N ILE A 213 -2.06 -12.70 9.03
CA ILE A 213 -0.83 -11.95 9.21
C ILE A 213 -0.46 -12.10 10.69
N PRO A 214 0.55 -12.92 11.00
CA PRO A 214 0.85 -13.29 12.37
C PRO A 214 1.32 -12.07 13.15
N TYR A 215 1.05 -12.09 14.45
CA TYR A 215 1.62 -11.11 15.36
C TYR A 215 3.15 -11.23 15.38
N ASP A 216 3.84 -10.13 15.12
CA ASP A 216 5.28 -9.99 15.27
C ASP A 216 5.56 -9.07 16.47
N PRO A 217 6.30 -9.52 17.49
CA PRO A 217 6.62 -8.67 18.64
C PRO A 217 7.54 -7.50 18.33
N ASN A 218 8.23 -7.50 17.19
CA ASN A 218 9.20 -6.48 16.81
C ASN A 218 8.65 -5.41 15.84
N ILE A 219 7.43 -5.59 15.32
CA ILE A 219 6.83 -4.66 14.35
C ILE A 219 6.09 -3.51 15.04
N THR A 220 6.26 -2.29 14.53
CA THR A 220 5.49 -1.12 14.97
C THR A 220 4.09 -1.08 14.35
N ALA A 221 3.17 -0.32 14.96
CA ALA A 221 1.83 -0.14 14.40
C ALA A 221 1.86 0.55 13.02
N GLU A 222 2.83 1.45 12.83
CA GLU A 222 3.09 2.10 11.56
C GLU A 222 3.50 1.11 10.46
N GLU A 223 4.51 0.28 10.73
CA GLU A 223 5.02 -0.72 9.77
C GLU A 223 3.96 -1.77 9.43
N LEU A 224 3.20 -2.23 10.43
CA LEU A 224 2.13 -3.21 10.23
C LEU A 224 1.02 -2.63 9.35
N ALA A 225 0.56 -1.40 9.61
CA ALA A 225 -0.46 -0.75 8.78
C ALA A 225 0.02 -0.49 7.34
N GLU A 226 1.32 -0.29 7.16
CA GLU A 226 1.93 -0.07 5.84
C GLU A 226 2.17 -1.38 5.07
N LYS A 227 2.47 -2.48 5.76
CA LYS A 227 2.51 -3.83 5.17
C LYS A 227 1.15 -4.19 4.54
N GLU A 228 0.06 -3.95 5.25
CA GLU A 228 -1.31 -4.15 4.74
C GLU A 228 -1.65 -3.24 3.54
N ALA A 229 -1.13 -2.01 3.53
CA ALA A 229 -1.44 -1.02 2.49
C ALA A 229 -0.50 -1.11 1.27
N GLY A 230 0.60 -1.88 1.37
CA GLY A 230 1.81 -1.66 0.58
C GLY A 230 2.34 -2.84 -0.24
N GLU A 231 1.60 -3.93 -0.42
CA GLU A 231 2.06 -5.16 -1.12
C GLU A 231 2.51 -4.95 -2.59
N GLY A 232 2.38 -3.75 -3.16
CA GLY A 232 2.75 -3.45 -4.55
C GLY A 232 4.25 -3.20 -4.82
N TYR A 233 5.05 -2.87 -3.80
CA TYR A 233 6.48 -2.49 -3.96
C TYR A 233 7.37 -3.33 -3.05
N GLU A 234 8.41 -3.93 -3.62
CA GLU A 234 9.40 -4.76 -2.91
C GLU A 234 10.76 -4.08 -2.93
N LEU A 235 11.46 -4.12 -1.80
CA LEU A 235 12.79 -3.55 -1.62
C LEU A 235 13.71 -4.62 -1.08
N HIS A 236 14.78 -4.92 -1.81
CA HIS A 236 15.75 -5.98 -1.54
C HIS A 236 17.16 -5.38 -1.36
N GLY A 237 17.93 -5.90 -0.41
CA GLY A 237 19.32 -5.48 -0.18
C GLY A 237 19.50 -4.16 0.58
N LEU A 238 18.50 -3.71 1.35
CA LEU A 238 18.60 -2.44 2.09
C LEU A 238 19.79 -2.46 3.07
N GLU A 239 20.12 -3.62 3.61
CA GLU A 239 21.26 -3.92 4.46
C GLU A 239 22.62 -3.58 3.82
N ASN A 240 22.69 -3.50 2.48
CA ASN A 240 23.90 -3.10 1.75
C ASN A 240 24.20 -1.60 1.89
N ILE A 241 23.25 -0.80 2.38
CA ILE A 241 23.46 0.63 2.66
C ILE A 241 24.06 0.78 4.07
N PRO A 242 25.30 1.29 4.20
CA PRO A 242 25.93 1.46 5.51
C PRO A 242 25.20 2.53 6.33
N GLU A 243 25.37 2.47 7.66
CA GLU A 243 24.84 3.49 8.57
C GLU A 243 25.38 4.91 8.29
N GLY A 244 26.60 4.98 7.74
CA GLY A 244 27.27 6.22 7.36
C GLY A 244 26.88 6.76 5.97
N PRO A 245 27.50 7.85 5.51
CA PRO A 245 27.22 8.42 4.20
C PRO A 245 27.62 7.47 3.08
N ALA A 246 26.80 7.43 2.03
CA ALA A 246 27.01 6.58 0.86
C ALA A 246 26.51 7.27 -0.40
N LEU A 247 27.11 6.92 -1.54
CA LEU A 247 26.68 7.39 -2.85
C LEU A 247 25.90 6.29 -3.57
N LEU A 248 24.59 6.46 -3.68
CA LEU A 248 23.70 5.53 -4.37
C LEU A 248 23.66 5.87 -5.86
N ILE A 249 24.05 4.92 -6.70
CA ILE A 249 24.12 5.07 -8.15
C ILE A 249 23.00 4.25 -8.79
N LEU A 250 21.99 4.96 -9.29
CA LEU A 250 20.77 4.35 -9.80
C LEU A 250 20.69 4.32 -11.33
N TYR A 251 20.05 3.28 -11.85
CA TYR A 251 19.58 3.24 -13.23
C TYR A 251 18.44 4.25 -13.43
N HIS A 252 18.55 5.15 -14.41
CA HIS A 252 17.48 6.10 -14.67
C HIS A 252 16.37 5.47 -15.52
N GLY A 253 15.18 5.27 -14.94
CA GLY A 253 13.96 4.92 -15.69
C GLY A 253 13.45 6.06 -16.59
N ALA A 254 12.45 5.81 -17.43
CA ALA A 254 11.83 6.87 -18.25
C ALA A 254 11.16 7.95 -17.38
N VAL A 255 10.58 7.52 -16.25
CA VAL A 255 10.05 8.36 -15.18
C VAL A 255 10.50 7.77 -13.85
N SER A 256 11.15 8.58 -13.00
CA SER A 256 11.75 8.12 -11.73
C SER A 256 10.73 7.97 -10.58
N ILE A 257 9.55 7.40 -10.85
CA ILE A 257 8.54 7.14 -9.80
C ILE A 257 9.05 6.10 -8.82
N ASP A 258 9.77 5.09 -9.32
CA ASP A 258 10.43 4.08 -8.51
C ASP A 258 11.38 4.70 -7.48
N HIS A 259 12.18 5.69 -7.90
CA HIS A 259 13.09 6.39 -6.99
C HIS A 259 12.36 7.18 -5.91
N ILE A 260 11.22 7.81 -6.24
CA ILE A 260 10.39 8.52 -5.24
C ILE A 260 9.86 7.53 -4.20
N ILE A 261 9.38 6.36 -4.63
CA ILE A 261 8.89 5.32 -3.73
C ILE A 261 10.04 4.78 -2.85
N PHE A 262 11.21 4.56 -3.44
CA PHE A 262 12.42 4.17 -2.72
C PHE A 262 12.79 5.19 -1.64
N VAL A 263 12.88 6.48 -1.96
CA VAL A 263 13.24 7.54 -0.99
C VAL A 263 12.26 7.56 0.18
N ALA A 264 10.96 7.43 -0.09
CA ALA A 264 9.95 7.36 0.96
C ALA A 264 10.13 6.12 1.84
N ARG A 265 10.31 4.93 1.25
CA ARG A 265 10.55 3.69 2.00
C ARG A 265 11.85 3.72 2.79
N PHE A 266 12.93 4.25 2.20
CA PHE A 266 14.21 4.40 2.86
C PHE A 266 14.09 5.28 4.11
N PHE A 267 13.41 6.43 4.00
CA PHE A 267 13.17 7.31 5.14
C PHE A 267 12.32 6.64 6.22
N ILE A 268 11.27 5.90 5.83
CA ILE A 268 10.41 5.19 6.79
C ILE A 268 11.19 4.12 7.55
N LEU A 269 11.99 3.30 6.85
CA LEU A 269 12.68 2.14 7.42
C LEU A 269 13.94 2.51 8.20
N THR A 270 14.62 3.60 7.83
CA THR A 270 15.92 3.96 8.42
C THR A 270 15.89 5.27 9.21
N HIS A 271 14.83 6.07 9.08
CA HIS A 271 14.75 7.46 9.56
C HIS A 271 15.87 8.38 9.05
N ARG A 272 16.55 7.99 7.95
CA ARG A 272 17.61 8.76 7.32
C ARG A 272 17.11 9.39 6.02
N MET A 273 17.64 10.58 5.73
CA MET A 273 17.32 11.29 4.49
C MET A 273 18.20 10.78 3.34
N CYS A 274 17.56 10.48 2.21
CA CYS A 274 18.22 10.24 0.93
C CYS A 274 18.09 11.48 0.04
N VAL A 275 19.20 12.19 -0.19
CA VAL A 275 19.25 13.40 -1.00
C VAL A 275 19.35 13.00 -2.46
N SER A 276 18.40 13.44 -3.28
CA SER A 276 18.34 13.05 -4.70
C SER A 276 18.83 14.18 -5.60
N VAL A 277 19.51 13.86 -6.70
CA VAL A 277 19.94 14.87 -7.66
C VAL A 277 18.99 14.94 -8.86
N ALA A 278 18.46 16.14 -9.15
CA ALA A 278 17.62 16.37 -10.32
C ALA A 278 18.13 17.53 -11.19
N HIS A 279 17.73 17.51 -12.46
CA HIS A 279 18.13 18.53 -13.42
C HIS A 279 17.60 19.92 -13.01
N ARG A 280 18.47 20.94 -13.05
CA ARG A 280 18.18 22.34 -12.64
C ARG A 280 16.90 22.95 -13.24
N TYR A 281 16.48 22.48 -14.41
CA TYR A 281 15.25 22.94 -15.06
C TYR A 281 14.00 22.69 -14.20
N PHE A 282 13.93 21.58 -13.45
CA PHE A 282 12.78 21.27 -12.60
C PHE A 282 12.56 22.31 -11.49
N PHE A 283 13.64 22.92 -10.99
CA PHE A 283 13.57 23.98 -9.98
C PHE A 283 13.07 25.32 -10.53
N LYS A 284 13.00 25.48 -11.85
CA LYS A 284 12.45 26.68 -12.49
C LYS A 284 10.93 26.57 -12.72
N ILE A 285 10.34 25.39 -12.53
CA ILE A 285 8.91 25.16 -12.72
C ILE A 285 8.16 25.65 -11.47
N PRO A 286 7.24 26.62 -11.58
CA PRO A 286 6.49 27.14 -10.44
C PRO A 286 5.74 26.02 -9.68
N GLY A 287 5.87 26.01 -8.35
CA GLY A 287 5.25 25.02 -7.47
C GLY A 287 5.99 23.67 -7.37
N LEU A 288 6.81 23.31 -8.36
CA LEU A 288 7.56 22.04 -8.32
C LEU A 288 8.75 22.11 -7.34
N GLN A 289 9.38 23.28 -7.19
CA GLN A 289 10.48 23.47 -6.25
C GLN A 289 10.11 23.05 -4.81
N SER A 290 8.96 23.48 -4.29
CA SER A 290 8.53 23.13 -2.93
C SER A 290 8.29 21.63 -2.76
N ILE A 291 7.85 20.93 -3.82
CA ILE A 291 7.69 19.47 -3.81
C ILE A 291 9.07 18.81 -3.77
N LEU A 292 10.01 19.28 -4.59
CA LEU A 292 11.38 18.77 -4.63
C LEU A 292 12.11 18.95 -3.30
N GLU A 293 11.93 20.09 -2.64
CA GLU A 293 12.50 20.37 -1.31
C GLU A 293 11.99 19.38 -0.25
N VAL A 294 10.70 19.03 -0.26
CA VAL A 294 10.11 18.02 0.65
C VAL A 294 10.77 16.65 0.47
N PHE A 295 11.06 16.27 -0.79
CA PHE A 295 11.75 15.01 -1.10
C PHE A 295 13.29 15.12 -1.03
N SER A 296 13.82 16.24 -0.50
CA SER A 296 15.27 16.50 -0.42
C SER A 296 15.99 16.34 -1.76
N VAL A 297 15.37 16.83 -2.83
CA VAL A 297 15.96 16.85 -4.16
C VAL A 297 16.74 18.15 -4.35
N ILE A 298 18.01 18.03 -4.74
CA ILE A 298 18.92 19.15 -4.98
C ILE A 298 19.27 19.30 -6.47
N PRO A 299 19.72 20.47 -6.92
CA PRO A 299 20.08 20.73 -8.31
C PRO A 299 21.37 20.00 -8.76
N GLY A 300 22.15 19.48 -7.81
CA GLY A 300 23.24 18.55 -8.07
C GLY A 300 24.61 19.18 -8.34
N THR A 301 24.93 20.33 -7.77
CA THR A 301 26.33 20.79 -7.79
C THR A 301 27.22 19.83 -7.01
N LYS A 302 28.50 19.75 -7.38
CA LYS A 302 29.47 18.89 -6.69
C LYS A 302 29.58 19.28 -5.22
N GLU A 303 29.54 20.58 -4.93
CA GLU A 303 29.61 21.16 -3.60
C GLU A 303 28.38 20.79 -2.74
N GLU A 304 27.16 20.91 -3.27
CA GLU A 304 25.93 20.51 -2.55
C GLU A 304 25.94 19.00 -2.23
N CYS A 305 26.37 18.17 -3.19
CA CYS A 305 26.46 16.72 -2.96
C CYS A 305 27.52 16.39 -1.91
N LEU A 306 28.68 17.05 -1.94
CA LEU A 306 29.73 16.90 -0.92
C LEU A 306 29.25 17.32 0.46
N ASP A 307 28.49 18.41 0.56
CA ASP A 307 27.95 18.90 1.83
C ASP A 307 26.93 17.91 2.42
N ALA A 308 26.04 17.36 1.58
CA ALA A 308 25.10 16.31 1.99
C ALA A 308 25.82 15.05 2.51
N LEU A 309 26.83 14.57 1.78
CA LEU A 309 27.64 13.42 2.21
C LEU A 309 28.40 13.71 3.52
N LYS A 310 28.96 14.92 3.68
CA LYS A 310 29.64 15.33 4.94
C LYS A 310 28.69 15.39 6.13
N LYS A 311 27.41 15.66 5.92
CA LYS A 311 26.35 15.60 6.95
C LYS A 311 25.92 14.18 7.28
N GLY A 312 26.55 13.15 6.70
CA GLY A 312 26.22 11.75 6.94
C GLY A 312 25.02 11.24 6.14
N GLN A 313 24.55 12.02 5.15
CA GLN A 313 23.38 11.65 4.35
C GLN A 313 23.76 10.70 3.20
N VAL A 314 22.78 9.95 2.72
CA VAL A 314 22.91 9.18 1.47
C VAL A 314 22.57 10.09 0.31
N VAL A 315 23.38 10.09 -0.75
CA VAL A 315 23.12 10.88 -1.97
C VAL A 315 22.84 9.94 -3.13
N ALA A 316 21.72 10.13 -3.81
CA ALA A 316 21.31 9.33 -4.96
C ALA A 316 21.51 10.10 -6.28
N ILE A 317 22.28 9.50 -7.20
CA ILE A 317 22.60 10.07 -8.50
C ILE A 317 22.34 9.04 -9.60
N ALA A 318 21.73 9.50 -10.69
CA ALA A 318 21.63 8.75 -11.94
C ALA A 318 22.65 9.29 -12.95
N PRO A 319 23.81 8.63 -13.16
CA PRO A 319 24.89 9.16 -13.99
C PRO A 319 24.50 9.40 -15.46
N GLY A 320 23.60 8.57 -16.00
CA GLY A 320 23.07 8.73 -17.34
C GLY A 320 22.10 9.91 -17.52
N GLY A 321 21.57 10.43 -16.40
CA GLY A 321 20.69 11.60 -16.36
C GLY A 321 19.53 11.55 -17.34
N ALA A 322 19.16 12.71 -17.88
CA ALA A 322 18.07 12.84 -18.83
C ALA A 322 18.32 12.06 -20.14
N ARG A 323 19.58 11.85 -20.55
CA ARG A 323 19.89 11.09 -21.77
C ARG A 323 19.52 9.62 -21.61
N GLU A 324 19.89 9.01 -20.49
CA GLU A 324 19.50 7.62 -20.19
C GLU A 324 17.99 7.49 -20.03
N ALA A 325 17.35 8.43 -19.33
CA ALA A 325 15.89 8.48 -19.20
C ALA A 325 15.18 8.47 -20.56
N LEU A 326 15.63 9.32 -21.49
CA LEU A 326 15.00 9.53 -22.79
C LEU A 326 15.28 8.41 -23.81
N PHE A 327 16.49 7.83 -23.80
CA PHE A 327 16.96 6.99 -24.92
C PHE A 327 17.27 5.53 -24.57
N SER A 328 17.17 5.11 -23.31
CA SER A 328 17.25 3.68 -23.00
C SER A 328 15.93 2.97 -23.32
N ASP A 329 16.05 1.71 -23.73
CA ASP A 329 14.97 0.82 -24.14
C ASP A 329 14.81 -0.36 -23.16
N ASP A 330 14.10 -1.41 -23.60
CA ASP A 330 13.90 -2.67 -22.86
C ASP A 330 15.15 -3.55 -22.76
N THR A 331 16.28 -3.12 -23.33
CA THR A 331 17.57 -3.80 -23.12
C THR A 331 18.26 -3.36 -21.84
N TYR A 332 17.76 -2.31 -21.18
CA TYR A 332 18.33 -1.76 -19.95
C TYR A 332 19.84 -1.45 -20.04
N LYS A 333 20.30 -1.07 -21.22
CA LYS A 333 21.69 -0.71 -21.46
C LYS A 333 22.00 0.66 -20.85
N LEU A 334 23.03 0.73 -20.01
CA LEU A 334 23.48 1.98 -19.39
C LEU A 334 24.01 2.99 -20.42
N ILE A 335 23.56 4.25 -20.33
CA ILE A 335 23.92 5.34 -21.26
C ILE A 335 24.57 6.50 -20.49
N TRP A 336 25.81 6.29 -20.04
CA TRP A 336 26.53 7.27 -19.20
C TRP A 336 27.46 8.20 -19.99
N VAL A 337 27.76 7.88 -21.25
CA VAL A 337 28.61 8.68 -22.16
C VAL A 337 29.95 9.06 -21.52
N HIS A 338 30.13 10.29 -21.05
CA HIS A 338 31.35 10.80 -20.40
C HIS A 338 31.12 11.22 -18.93
N HIS A 339 29.95 10.92 -18.35
CA HIS A 339 29.60 11.34 -16.99
C HIS A 339 30.32 10.51 -15.93
N LYS A 340 31.50 11.00 -15.50
CA LYS A 340 32.33 10.39 -14.45
C LYS A 340 32.38 11.21 -13.16
N GLY A 341 31.68 12.35 -13.12
CA GLY A 341 31.74 13.29 -11.98
C GLY A 341 31.29 12.68 -10.64
N PHE A 342 30.36 11.71 -10.68
CA PHE A 342 29.94 10.98 -9.48
C PHE A 342 31.06 10.13 -8.86
N ALA A 343 31.96 9.57 -9.69
CA ALA A 343 33.07 8.76 -9.20
C ALA A 343 34.11 9.64 -8.50
N GLN A 344 34.41 10.80 -9.07
CA GLN A 344 35.27 11.78 -8.39
C GLN A 344 34.63 12.28 -7.09
N LEU A 345 33.31 12.50 -7.08
CA LEU A 345 32.58 12.88 -5.88
C LEU A 345 32.72 11.82 -4.77
N ALA A 346 32.60 10.53 -5.10
CA ALA A 346 32.79 9.44 -4.14
C ALA A 346 34.22 9.40 -3.58
N ILE A 347 35.22 9.60 -4.44
CA ILE A 347 36.64 9.65 -4.04
C ILE A 347 36.88 10.84 -3.10
N ASP A 348 36.38 12.03 -3.45
CA ASP A 348 36.58 13.25 -2.66
C ASP A 348 35.88 13.17 -1.29
N ALA A 349 34.69 12.54 -1.24
CA ALA A 349 33.93 12.33 -0.01
C ALA A 349 34.40 11.11 0.80
N LYS A 350 35.21 10.22 0.21
CA LYS A 350 35.67 8.96 0.80
C LYS A 350 34.52 8.04 1.23
N VAL A 351 33.50 7.93 0.38
CA VAL A 351 32.29 7.15 0.64
C VAL A 351 32.18 5.96 -0.31
N PRO A 352 31.53 4.85 0.10
CA PRO A 352 31.25 3.75 -0.80
C PRO A 352 30.21 4.13 -1.86
N ILE A 353 30.30 3.47 -3.01
CA ILE A 353 29.30 3.53 -4.08
C ILE A 353 28.38 2.31 -3.98
N ILE A 354 27.08 2.51 -4.09
CA ILE A 354 26.09 1.44 -4.00
C ILE A 354 25.25 1.45 -5.28
N PRO A 355 25.30 0.40 -6.12
CA PRO A 355 24.45 0.31 -7.30
C PRO A 355 23.00 0.01 -6.91
N MET A 356 22.05 0.71 -7.54
CA MET A 356 20.61 0.50 -7.34
C MET A 356 19.89 0.33 -8.68
N TYR A 357 18.99 -0.64 -8.73
CA TYR A 357 18.16 -0.92 -9.89
C TYR A 357 16.72 -1.21 -9.48
N THR A 358 15.74 -0.81 -10.31
CA THR A 358 14.34 -1.21 -10.13
C THR A 358 13.86 -2.05 -11.31
N GLU A 359 13.46 -3.28 -11.03
CA GLU A 359 12.83 -4.20 -11.98
C GLU A 359 11.58 -3.59 -12.61
N ASN A 360 11.38 -3.82 -13.90
CA ASN A 360 10.20 -3.39 -14.67
C ASN A 360 9.97 -1.88 -14.77
N VAL A 361 10.93 -1.03 -14.38
CA VAL A 361 10.77 0.44 -14.48
C VAL A 361 10.56 0.92 -15.93
N ARG A 362 11.14 0.22 -16.92
CA ARG A 362 10.90 0.51 -18.35
C ARG A 362 9.58 -0.08 -18.83
N GLU A 363 9.08 -1.16 -18.24
CA GLU A 363 7.76 -1.71 -18.60
C GLU A 363 6.63 -0.86 -18.01
N ALA A 364 6.85 -0.22 -16.86
CA ALA A 364 5.93 0.73 -16.25
C ALA A 364 5.78 2.00 -17.09
N TYR A 365 6.92 2.57 -17.52
CA TYR A 365 6.99 3.79 -18.31
C TYR A 365 8.05 3.67 -19.41
N ARG A 366 7.65 3.95 -20.66
CA ARG A 366 8.51 3.90 -21.85
C ARG A 366 8.61 5.25 -22.51
N MET A 367 9.74 5.49 -23.15
CA MET A 367 9.83 6.55 -24.14
C MET A 367 9.42 5.99 -25.50
N PRO A 368 8.75 6.79 -26.35
CA PRO A 368 8.54 6.43 -27.74
C PRO A 368 9.86 6.05 -28.41
N LYS A 369 9.82 5.10 -29.35
CA LYS A 369 11.01 4.64 -30.06
C LYS A 369 11.78 5.83 -30.62
N GLU A 370 13.08 5.84 -30.36
CA GLU A 370 13.98 6.92 -30.77
C GLU A 370 13.86 7.21 -32.28
N ARG A 371 13.76 8.49 -32.63
CA ARG A 371 13.90 8.98 -34.00
C ARG A 371 15.13 9.87 -34.10
N LYS A 372 15.83 9.84 -35.25
CA LYS A 372 17.01 10.70 -35.50
C LYS A 372 16.74 12.17 -35.20
N LEU A 373 15.54 12.65 -35.56
CA LEU A 373 15.11 14.02 -35.30
C LEU A 373 15.00 14.35 -33.80
N THR A 374 14.41 13.44 -32.98
CA THR A 374 14.24 13.69 -31.54
C THR A 374 15.57 13.67 -30.81
N ARG A 375 16.49 12.78 -31.18
CA ARG A 375 17.86 12.78 -30.67
C ARG A 375 18.61 14.06 -31.05
N TRP A 376 18.55 14.45 -32.31
CA TRP A 376 19.18 15.70 -32.78
C TRP A 376 18.63 16.93 -32.06
N LEU A 377 17.31 17.04 -31.88
CA LEU A 377 16.68 18.13 -31.13
C LEU A 377 17.16 18.20 -29.68
N TYR A 378 17.24 17.05 -28.99
CA TYR A 378 17.73 17.00 -27.62
C TYR A 378 19.22 17.35 -27.53
N GLU A 379 20.07 16.76 -28.37
CA GLU A 379 21.52 16.97 -28.32
C GLU A 379 21.93 18.37 -28.76
N THR A 380 21.18 19.00 -29.67
CA THR A 380 21.51 20.34 -30.20
C THR A 380 20.85 21.46 -29.40
N LEU A 381 19.59 21.29 -28.99
CA LEU A 381 18.78 22.36 -28.38
C LEU A 381 18.47 22.14 -26.90
N GLY A 382 18.78 20.97 -26.34
CA GLY A 382 18.39 20.59 -24.98
C GLY A 382 16.87 20.44 -24.79
N LEU A 383 16.10 20.40 -25.89
CA LEU A 383 14.64 20.32 -25.87
C LEU A 383 14.19 18.87 -25.97
N SER A 384 13.60 18.36 -24.88
CA SER A 384 12.84 17.11 -24.94
C SER A 384 11.44 17.41 -25.49
N VAL A 385 11.11 16.83 -26.64
CA VAL A 385 9.78 16.95 -27.28
C VAL A 385 8.96 15.66 -27.16
N THR A 386 9.48 14.67 -26.46
CA THR A 386 8.86 13.35 -26.29
C THR A 386 8.44 13.16 -24.85
N ALA A 387 7.12 13.03 -24.64
CA ALA A 387 6.57 12.63 -23.36
C ALA A 387 6.68 11.09 -23.20
N PRO A 388 6.98 10.59 -21.99
CA PRO A 388 6.90 9.17 -21.70
C PRO A 388 5.44 8.69 -21.85
N CYS A 389 5.27 7.48 -22.37
CA CYS A 389 4.01 6.76 -22.40
C CYS A 389 4.06 5.60 -21.40
N GLY A 390 2.97 5.34 -20.67
CA GLY A 390 2.96 4.30 -19.65
C GLY A 390 2.02 4.60 -18.49
N GLY A 391 2.43 4.22 -17.28
CA GLY A 391 1.57 4.11 -16.10
C GLY A 391 0.94 2.72 -15.98
N LEU A 392 1.58 1.71 -16.57
CA LEU A 392 1.12 0.35 -16.49
C LEU A 392 1.37 -0.19 -15.06
N PRO A 393 0.40 -0.88 -14.45
CA PRO A 393 0.47 -1.28 -13.05
C PRO A 393 1.37 -2.52 -12.88
N VAL A 394 2.59 -2.54 -13.41
CA VAL A 394 3.55 -3.65 -13.28
C VAL A 394 4.12 -3.74 -11.87
N LYS A 395 4.62 -4.91 -11.48
CA LYS A 395 5.31 -5.07 -10.19
C LYS A 395 6.69 -4.42 -10.26
N LEU A 396 6.99 -3.52 -9.33
CA LEU A 396 8.30 -2.89 -9.19
C LEU A 396 9.03 -3.51 -8.00
N ARG A 397 10.25 -4.01 -8.25
CA ARG A 397 11.16 -4.53 -7.23
C ARG A 397 12.45 -3.75 -7.28
N THR A 398 12.80 -3.04 -6.22
CA THR A 398 14.07 -2.32 -6.13
C THR A 398 15.12 -3.23 -5.50
N HIS A 399 16.24 -3.37 -6.17
CA HIS A 399 17.41 -4.14 -5.76
C HIS A 399 18.55 -3.18 -5.45
N ILE A 400 19.08 -3.27 -4.25
CA ILE A 400 20.28 -2.56 -3.80
C ILE A 400 21.44 -3.56 -3.84
N GLY A 401 22.39 -3.32 -4.73
CA GLY A 401 23.53 -4.22 -4.90
C GLY A 401 24.63 -3.99 -3.87
N GLU A 402 25.63 -4.86 -3.92
CA GLU A 402 26.77 -4.84 -3.00
C GLU A 402 27.54 -3.50 -3.05
N PRO A 403 27.98 -2.99 -1.88
CA PRO A 403 28.72 -1.75 -1.82
C PRO A 403 30.11 -1.91 -2.45
N ILE A 404 30.48 -0.96 -3.31
CA ILE A 404 31.84 -0.79 -3.82
C ILE A 404 32.57 0.10 -2.82
N PRO A 405 33.48 -0.45 -1.99
CA PRO A 405 34.15 0.33 -0.96
C PRO A 405 35.08 1.38 -1.56
N TYR A 406 35.32 2.45 -0.81
CA TYR A 406 36.31 3.45 -1.17
C TYR A 406 37.71 2.83 -1.18
N ASP A 407 38.44 3.05 -2.27
CA ASP A 407 39.84 2.67 -2.44
C ASP A 407 40.67 3.91 -2.84
N PRO A 408 41.66 4.34 -2.04
CA PRO A 408 42.47 5.52 -2.33
C PRO A 408 43.35 5.38 -3.59
N ASN A 409 43.55 4.17 -4.10
CA ASN A 409 44.38 3.92 -5.28
C ASN A 409 43.59 3.83 -6.60
N THR A 410 42.26 3.78 -6.51
CA THR A 410 41.40 3.66 -7.70
C THR A 410 41.15 5.04 -8.32
N THR A 411 41.32 5.16 -9.63
CA THR A 411 41.01 6.40 -10.38
C THR A 411 39.51 6.60 -10.58
N ALA A 412 39.06 7.84 -10.83
CA ALA A 412 37.64 8.11 -11.09
C ALA A 412 37.12 7.35 -12.32
N GLU A 413 37.96 7.17 -13.34
CA GLU A 413 37.68 6.35 -14.52
C GLU A 413 37.44 4.88 -14.17
N GLU A 414 38.37 4.27 -13.43
CA GLU A 414 38.26 2.87 -13.03
C GLU A 414 37.06 2.65 -12.11
N LEU A 415 36.80 3.57 -11.18
CA LEU A 415 35.65 3.49 -10.29
C LEU A 415 34.33 3.62 -11.06
N ALA A 416 34.26 4.51 -12.06
CA ALA A 416 33.09 4.65 -12.90
C ALA A 416 32.82 3.37 -13.71
N GLU A 417 33.84 2.74 -14.30
CA GLU A 417 33.68 1.48 -15.03
C GLU A 417 33.32 0.33 -14.09
N LYS A 418 33.98 0.18 -12.92
CA LYS A 418 33.60 -0.80 -11.89
C LYS A 418 32.13 -0.66 -11.49
N THR A 419 31.67 0.58 -11.25
CA THR A 419 30.28 0.87 -10.91
C THR A 419 29.32 0.51 -12.03
N LYS A 420 29.68 0.84 -13.28
CA LYS A 420 28.88 0.51 -14.46
C LYS A 420 28.73 -1.00 -14.63
N THR A 421 29.82 -1.75 -14.47
CA THR A 421 29.80 -3.22 -14.52
C THR A 421 28.95 -3.79 -13.40
N ALA A 422 29.11 -3.30 -12.16
CA ALA A 422 28.32 -3.76 -11.02
C ALA A 422 26.81 -3.52 -11.23
N LEU A 423 26.43 -2.32 -11.66
CA LEU A 423 25.03 -1.99 -11.94
C LEU A 423 24.48 -2.80 -13.13
N GLN A 424 25.26 -2.99 -14.19
CA GLN A 424 24.81 -3.79 -15.34
C GLN A 424 24.62 -5.28 -14.97
N ASN A 425 25.49 -5.82 -14.11
CA ASN A 425 25.35 -7.18 -13.60
C ASN A 425 24.12 -7.32 -12.70
N LEU A 426 23.86 -6.32 -11.83
CA LEU A 426 22.65 -6.27 -11.00
C LEU A 426 21.37 -6.23 -11.84
N ILE A 427 21.37 -5.48 -12.94
CA ILE A 427 20.26 -5.50 -13.90
C ILE A 427 20.11 -6.90 -14.52
N GLN A 428 21.20 -7.50 -14.98
CA GLN A 428 21.16 -8.81 -15.65
C GLN A 428 20.73 -9.96 -14.73
N SER A 429 21.00 -9.87 -13.43
CA SER A 429 20.59 -10.90 -12.46
C SER A 429 19.11 -10.84 -12.10
N HIS A 430 18.49 -9.65 -12.17
CA HIS A 430 17.12 -9.44 -11.70
C HIS A 430 16.11 -9.10 -12.81
N GLN A 431 16.55 -8.74 -14.02
CA GLN A 431 15.67 -8.38 -15.12
C GLN A 431 15.75 -9.35 -16.28
N GLN A 432 14.59 -9.71 -16.82
CA GLN A 432 14.51 -10.39 -18.10
C GLN A 432 14.79 -9.42 -19.24
N ILE A 433 15.81 -9.73 -20.05
CA ILE A 433 16.23 -8.89 -21.19
C ILE A 433 16.07 -9.68 -22.50
N PRO A 434 15.41 -9.12 -23.54
CA PRO A 434 14.69 -7.84 -23.53
C PRO A 434 13.44 -7.91 -22.63
N GLY A 435 13.14 -6.80 -21.98
CA GLY A 435 11.95 -6.63 -21.13
C GLY A 435 10.64 -6.85 -21.88
N SER A 436 9.62 -7.31 -21.16
CA SER A 436 8.30 -7.63 -21.72
C SER A 436 7.17 -7.12 -20.84
N ILE A 437 6.32 -6.23 -21.38
CA ILE A 437 5.16 -5.68 -20.68
C ILE A 437 4.24 -6.80 -20.18
N TRP A 438 3.97 -7.80 -21.02
CA TRP A 438 3.09 -8.91 -20.66
C TRP A 438 3.61 -9.69 -19.46
N LYS A 439 4.91 -9.99 -19.43
CA LYS A 439 5.52 -10.70 -18.31
C LYS A 439 5.58 -9.83 -17.05
N ALA A 440 5.94 -8.56 -17.19
CA ALA A 440 5.94 -7.60 -16.08
C ALA A 440 4.53 -7.39 -15.46
N LEU A 441 3.46 -7.49 -16.27
CA LEU A 441 2.09 -7.49 -15.77
C LEU A 441 1.72 -8.80 -15.07
N LEU A 442 2.19 -9.95 -15.58
CA LEU A 442 1.97 -11.25 -14.93
C LEU A 442 2.71 -11.38 -13.61
N ALA A 443 3.91 -10.80 -13.50
CA ALA A 443 4.75 -10.80 -12.28
C ALA A 443 4.06 -10.18 -11.06
N ARG A 444 2.92 -9.50 -11.23
CA ARG A 444 2.07 -9.02 -10.14
C ARG A 444 1.34 -10.14 -9.40
N PHE A 445 1.08 -11.24 -10.08
CA PHE A 445 0.30 -12.37 -9.59
C PHE A 445 1.19 -13.53 -9.16
N ASP A 446 2.49 -13.46 -9.45
CA ASP A 446 3.47 -14.42 -8.96
C ASP A 446 3.60 -14.25 -7.44
N LYS A 447 3.42 -15.35 -6.71
CA LYS A 447 3.62 -15.38 -5.26
C LYS A 447 5.12 -15.14 -4.97
N PRO A 448 5.46 -14.47 -3.84
CA PRO A 448 6.85 -14.33 -3.44
C PRO A 448 7.47 -15.72 -3.35
N GLN A 449 8.54 -15.94 -4.12
CA GLN A 449 9.35 -17.14 -4.01
C GLN A 449 10.00 -17.04 -2.62
N LYS A 450 9.72 -18.01 -1.75
CA LYS A 450 10.48 -18.15 -0.51
C LYS A 450 11.90 -18.51 -0.92
N ASP A 451 12.85 -17.63 -0.63
CA ASP A 451 14.25 -17.98 -0.68
C ASP A 451 14.50 -19.02 0.43
N ASP A 452 14.95 -20.22 0.02
CA ASP A 452 15.29 -21.36 0.89
C ASP A 452 16.59 -21.14 1.67
#